data_AF-A0A915ATF6-F1
#
_entry.id   AF-A0A915ATF6-F1
#
_cell.length_a   1.000
_cell.length_b   1.000
_cell.length_c   1.000
_cell.angle_alpha   90.00
_cell.angle_beta   90.00
_cell.angle_gamma   90.00
#
_symmetry.space_group_name_H-M   'P 1'
#
loop_
_entity.id
_entity.type
_entity.pdbx_description
1 polymer ?
#
loop_
_entity_poly.entity_id
_entity_poly.type
_entity_poly.pdbx_seq_one_letter_code
_entity_poly.pdbx_strand_id
1 'polypeptide(L)' 'MKCIQDLTSHTGRVLGLTMSPCDQFVMSASGDESLRLWWCFKVDKNVKS' A
#
# COMPACT_ATOMS: atom_id res chain seq x y z
N MET A 1 14.92 13.23 -6.15
CA MET A 1 13.79 12.42 -5.66
C MET A 1 13.40 11.46 -6.76
N LYS A 2 13.27 10.16 -6.48
CA LYS A 2 12.96 9.14 -7.49
C LYS A 2 11.65 8.47 -7.10
N CYS A 3 10.65 8.44 -7.99
CA CYS A 3 9.46 7.62 -7.80
C CYS A 3 9.85 6.14 -7.90
N ILE A 4 9.43 5.33 -6.94
CA ILE A 4 9.73 3.89 -6.90
C ILE A 4 8.60 3.10 -7.57
N GLN A 5 7.35 3.50 -7.34
CA GLN A 5 6.18 2.82 -7.89
C GLN A 5 4.96 3.75 -7.87
N ASP A 6 4.13 3.64 -8.91
CA ASP A 6 2.79 4.25 -8.96
C ASP A 6 1.72 3.21 -8.60
N LEU A 7 0.79 3.58 -7.70
CA LEU A 7 -0.31 2.73 -7.25
C LEU A 7 -1.63 3.18 -7.88
N THR A 8 -1.83 2.85 -9.15
CA THR A 8 -2.98 3.30 -9.95
C THR A 8 -4.08 2.24 -9.98
N SER A 9 -5.04 2.32 -9.06
CA SER A 9 -6.18 1.38 -9.07
C SER A 9 -7.49 1.95 -8.53
N HIS A 10 -7.43 3.05 -7.78
CA HIS A 10 -8.63 3.79 -7.43
C HIS A 10 -9.13 4.60 -8.63
N THR A 11 -10.43 4.56 -8.85
CA THR A 11 -11.13 5.37 -9.86
C THR A 11 -11.67 6.66 -9.25
N GLY A 12 -11.76 6.71 -7.92
CA GLY A 12 -12.20 7.87 -7.14
C GLY A 12 -11.04 8.59 -6.44
N ARG A 13 -11.37 9.68 -5.74
CA ARG A 13 -10.41 10.39 -4.89
C ARG A 13 -10.03 9.51 -3.70
N VAL A 14 -8.73 9.37 -3.46
CA VAL A 14 -8.22 8.79 -2.21
C VAL A 14 -8.54 9.75 -1.07
N LEU A 15 -9.30 9.27 -0.09
CA LEU A 15 -9.77 10.04 1.06
C LEU A 15 -8.91 9.79 2.30
N GLY A 16 -8.20 8.67 2.35
CA GLY A 16 -7.36 8.30 3.48
C GLY A 16 -6.28 7.28 3.13
N LEU A 17 -5.18 7.36 3.87
CA LEU A 17 -4.05 6.44 3.80
C LEU A 17 -3.64 6.07 5.23
N THR A 18 -3.30 4.80 5.44
CA THR A 18 -2.69 4.35 6.68
C THR A 18 -1.63 3.30 6.41
N MET A 19 -0.59 3.29 7.23
CA MET A 19 0.49 2.31 7.17
C MET A 19 0.22 1.20 8.17
N SER A 20 0.59 -0.03 7.82
CA SER A 20 0.51 -1.12 8.78
C SER A 20 1.49 -0.90 9.93
N PRO A 21 1.13 -1.24 11.17
CA PRO A 21 2.06 -1.12 12.31
C PRO A 21 3.24 -2.10 12.23
N CYS A 22 3.18 -3.07 11.29
CA CYS A 22 4.25 -4.02 11.01
C CYS A 22 5.12 -3.63 9.79
N ASP A 23 4.91 -2.44 9.21
CA ASP A 23 5.67 -1.92 8.06
C ASP A 23 5.69 -2.85 6.83
N GLN A 24 4.65 -3.66 6.64
CA GLN A 24 4.56 -4.60 5.52
C GLN A 24 3.67 -4.10 4.39
N PHE A 25 2.66 -3.30 4.71
CA PHE A 25 1.67 -2.87 3.74
C PHE A 25 1.11 -1.49 4.06
N VAL A 26 0.49 -0.90 3.05
CA VAL A 26 -0.24 0.35 3.13
C VAL A 26 -1.69 0.09 2.74
N MET A 27 -2.63 0.74 3.40
CA MET A 27 -4.04 0.68 3.06
C MET A 27 -4.53 2.05 2.58
N SER A 28 -5.26 2.06 1.47
CA SER A 28 -5.89 3.26 0.90
C SER A 28 -7.41 3.14 0.90
N ALA A 29 -8.08 4.22 1.30
CA ALA A 29 -9.53 4.36 1.26
C ALA A 29 -9.91 5.42 0.23
N SER A 30 -10.91 5.14 -0.61
CA SER A 30 -11.29 6.00 -1.73
C SER A 30 -12.79 6.24 -1.78
N GLY A 31 -13.18 7.35 -2.41
CA GLY A 31 -14.57 7.68 -2.73
C GLY A 31 -15.19 6.82 -3.83
N ASP A 32 -14.43 5.89 -4.41
CA ASP A 32 -14.97 4.83 -5.28
C ASP A 32 -15.55 3.63 -4.50
N GLU A 33 -15.81 3.83 -3.20
CA GLU A 33 -16.39 2.84 -2.29
C GLU A 33 -15.49 1.60 -2.09
N SER A 34 -14.18 1.72 -2.37
CA SER A 34 -13.23 0.64 -2.18
C SER A 34 -12.11 0.97 -1.18
N LEU A 35 -11.67 -0.10 -0.50
CA LEU A 35 -10.44 -0.15 0.27
C LEU A 35 -9.44 -1.02 -0.49
N ARG A 36 -8.18 -0.58 -0.59
CA ARG A 36 -7.12 -1.36 -1.25
C ARG A 36 -5.92 -1.54 -0.33
N LEU A 37 -5.37 -2.74 -0.37
CA LEU A 37 -4.18 -3.14 0.37
C LEU A 37 -2.99 -3.27 -0.59
N TRP A 38 -1.88 -2.61 -0.25
CA TRP A 38 -0.68 -2.56 -1.07
C TRP A 38 0.49 -3.17 -0.33
N TRP A 39 1.03 -4.27 -0.85
CA TRP A 39 2.25 -4.90 -0.34
C TRP A 39 3.48 -4.20 -0.90
N CYS A 40 3.81 -3.05 -0.32
CA CYS A 40 4.93 -2.22 -0.77
C CYS A 40 6.30 -2.79 -0.34
N PHE A 41 6.32 -3.62 0.71
CA PHE A 41 7.55 -4.15 1.30
C PHE A 41 7.54 -5.67 1.22
N LYS A 42 8.43 -6.23 0.39
CA LYS A 42 8.64 -7.68 0.39
C LYS A 42 9.39 -8.05 1.67
N VAL A 43 8.75 -8.82 2.53
CA VAL A 43 9.47 -9.57 3.56
C VAL A 43 10.19 -10.71 2.86
N ASP A 44 11.51 -10.66 2.76
CA ASP A 44 12.31 -11.76 2.25
C ASP A 44 12.16 -12.98 3.18
N LYS A 45 11.34 -13.94 2.76
CA LYS A 45 11.07 -15.18 3.52
C LYS A 45 12.27 -16.13 3.61
N ASN A 46 13.43 -15.75 3.06
CA ASN A 46 14.64 -16.58 2.99
C ASN A 46 15.74 -16.20 4.00
N VAL A 47 15.48 -15.29 4.95
CA VAL A 47 16.39 -15.09 6.08
C VAL A 47 16.18 -16.26 7.05
N LYS A 48 16.95 -17.33 6.88
CA LYS A 48 17.12 -18.36 7.91
C LYS A 48 17.90 -17.72 9.06
N SER A 49 17.34 -17.81 10.27
CA SER A 49 18.02 -17.48 11.52
C SER A 49 19.31 -18.26 11.70
#